data_AF-A0A9N6YZG7-F1
#
_entry.id   AF-A0A9N6YZG7-F1
#
_cell.length_a   1.000
_cell.length_b   1.000
_cell.length_c   1.000
_cell.angle_alpha   90.00
_cell.angle_beta   90.00
_cell.angle_gamma   90.00
#
_symmetry.space_group_name_H-M   'P 1'
#
loop_
_entity.id
_entity.type
_entity.pdbx_description
1 polymer ?
#
loop_
_entity_poly.entity_id
_entity_poly.type
_entity_poly.pdbx_seq_one_letter_code
_entity_poly.pdbx_strand_id
1 'polypeptide(L)'
;MTTSNAGPIRERAASTAERAGSDLLSAVDAVRERRGTVTVTCRYRCATGTAFGGEWRGVPVAPLLDAAPADTTHLRAESADGYWAHVAVRKALDAVVATERLDGPGEGLPRLVGPEFDSSRTVRDLSALVPVALPPGTDPETAAVRDDRSGADAADRDGDGPMEPAGNDP
;
A
#
# COMPACT_ATOMS: atom_id res chain seq x y z
N MET A 1 25.96 -31.97 -12.31
CA MET A 1 25.82 -30.51 -12.49
C MET A 1 24.38 -30.26 -12.88
N THR A 2 23.56 -29.85 -11.92
CA THR A 2 22.13 -29.57 -12.13
C THR A 2 21.90 -28.16 -11.61
N THR A 3 21.97 -27.18 -12.50
CA THR A 3 21.48 -25.83 -12.26
C THR A 3 20.07 -25.75 -12.82
N SER A 4 19.05 -25.50 -11.99
CA SER A 4 17.82 -24.90 -12.51
C SER A 4 16.89 -24.36 -11.42
N ASN A 5 16.72 -23.04 -11.49
CA ASN A 5 15.50 -22.25 -11.31
C ASN A 5 14.83 -22.18 -9.93
N ALA A 6 15.41 -21.35 -9.05
CA ALA A 6 14.71 -20.72 -7.92
C ALA A 6 14.78 -19.17 -7.93
N GLY A 7 15.02 -18.55 -9.09
CA GLY A 7 15.03 -17.08 -9.23
C GLY A 7 14.35 -16.63 -10.52
N PRO A 8 13.13 -16.08 -10.43
CA PRO A 8 12.86 -14.77 -11.08
C PRO A 8 11.80 -13.88 -10.37
N ILE A 9 11.14 -14.33 -9.31
CA ILE A 9 9.98 -13.59 -8.73
C ILE A 9 10.44 -12.42 -7.85
N ARG A 10 11.49 -12.62 -7.04
CA ARG A 10 11.99 -11.59 -6.11
C ARG A 10 12.59 -10.38 -6.83
N GLU A 11 13.35 -10.62 -7.90
CA GLU A 11 13.99 -9.56 -8.69
C GLU A 11 12.96 -8.70 -9.43
N ARG A 12 11.90 -9.31 -10.00
CA ARG A 12 10.79 -8.56 -10.60
C ARG A 12 10.00 -7.71 -9.60
N ALA A 13 9.79 -8.21 -8.39
CA ALA A 13 9.11 -7.46 -7.34
C ALA A 13 9.94 -6.23 -6.90
N ALA A 14 11.25 -6.43 -6.71
CA ALA A 14 12.18 -5.34 -6.41
C ALA A 14 12.16 -4.25 -7.51
N SER A 15 12.32 -4.64 -8.78
CA SER A 15 12.30 -3.66 -9.90
C SER A 15 10.93 -3.00 -10.14
N THR A 16 9.85 -3.53 -9.57
CA THR A 16 8.52 -2.90 -9.62
C THR A 16 8.35 -1.91 -8.48
N ALA A 17 8.79 -2.27 -7.27
CA ALA A 17 8.81 -1.36 -6.12
C ALA A 17 9.75 -0.17 -6.33
N GLU A 18 10.92 -0.37 -6.95
CA GLU A 18 11.84 0.71 -7.32
C GLU A 18 11.21 1.69 -8.31
N ARG A 19 10.51 1.18 -9.34
CA ARG A 19 9.78 2.03 -10.29
C ARG A 19 8.64 2.79 -9.63
N ALA A 20 7.81 2.11 -8.84
CA ALA A 20 6.73 2.76 -8.10
C ALA A 20 7.25 3.87 -7.17
N GLY A 21 8.36 3.61 -6.46
CA GLY A 21 9.04 4.61 -5.64
C GLY A 21 9.53 5.82 -6.44
N SER A 22 10.13 5.59 -7.61
CA SER A 22 10.54 6.66 -8.53
C SER A 22 9.34 7.48 -9.04
N ASP A 23 8.22 6.82 -9.34
CA ASP A 23 7.00 7.47 -9.82
C ASP A 23 6.39 8.35 -8.73
N LEU A 24 6.36 7.86 -7.47
CA LEU A 24 5.91 8.64 -6.32
C LEU A 24 6.77 9.88 -6.09
N LEU A 25 8.11 9.73 -6.09
CA LEU A 25 9.02 10.86 -5.91
C LEU A 25 8.83 11.91 -7.01
N SER A 26 8.71 11.47 -8.26
CA SER A 26 8.44 12.36 -9.39
C SER A 26 7.11 13.12 -9.23
N ALA A 27 6.06 12.45 -8.75
CA ALA A 27 4.77 13.08 -8.48
C ALA A 27 4.86 14.08 -7.32
N VAL A 28 5.60 13.75 -6.26
CA VAL A 28 5.85 14.63 -5.11
C VAL A 28 6.58 15.89 -5.55
N ASP A 29 7.66 15.77 -6.33
CA ASP A 29 8.41 16.92 -6.85
C ASP A 29 7.52 17.80 -7.73
N ALA A 30 6.74 17.20 -8.63
CA ALA A 30 5.82 17.93 -9.47
C ALA A 30 4.76 18.69 -8.65
N VAL A 31 4.20 18.10 -7.58
CA VAL A 31 3.27 18.81 -6.68
C VAL A 31 3.99 19.92 -5.91
N ARG A 32 5.19 19.65 -5.42
CA ARG A 32 6.02 20.63 -4.70
C ARG A 32 6.29 21.86 -5.54
N GLU A 33 6.62 21.69 -6.82
CA GLU A 33 6.84 22.80 -7.75
C GLU A 33 5.56 23.63 -7.98
N ARG A 34 4.39 22.96 -8.11
CA ARG A 34 3.11 23.63 -8.40
C ARG A 34 2.45 24.27 -7.18
N ARG A 35 2.63 23.70 -5.99
CA ARG A 35 1.84 24.01 -4.78
C ARG A 35 2.71 24.39 -3.57
N GLY A 36 4.02 24.18 -3.63
CA GLY A 36 4.92 24.32 -2.50
C GLY A 36 4.82 23.16 -1.50
N THR A 37 5.44 23.34 -0.35
CA THR A 37 5.38 22.40 0.78
C THR A 37 4.60 22.99 1.94
N VAL A 38 3.95 22.14 2.72
CA VAL A 38 3.31 22.49 3.99
C VAL A 38 4.07 21.87 5.17
N THR A 39 3.90 22.46 6.34
CA THR A 39 4.41 21.93 7.61
C THR A 39 3.24 21.48 8.47
N VAL A 40 3.35 20.28 9.03
CA VAL A 40 2.35 19.70 9.94
C VAL A 40 3.01 19.16 11.20
N THR A 41 2.36 19.38 12.34
CA THR A 41 2.75 18.77 13.61
C THR A 41 1.73 17.70 13.95
N CYS A 42 2.18 16.45 14.08
CA CYS A 42 1.30 15.32 14.39
C CYS A 42 1.83 14.54 15.59
N ARG A 43 0.91 14.04 16.41
CA ARG A 43 1.21 13.13 17.53
C ARG A 43 0.30 11.92 17.44
N TYR A 44 0.91 10.76 17.62
CA TYR A 44 0.28 9.45 17.46
C TYR A 44 0.50 8.65 18.73
N ARG A 45 -0.47 7.78 19.03
CA ARG A 45 -0.38 6.81 20.12
C ARG A 45 -0.44 5.41 19.52
N CYS A 46 0.61 4.63 19.74
CA CYS A 46 0.63 3.22 19.38
C CYS A 46 -0.25 2.42 20.33
N ALA A 47 -0.83 1.32 19.84
CA ALA A 47 -1.60 0.37 20.66
C ALA A 47 -0.78 -0.22 21.82
N THR A 48 0.56 -0.23 21.71
CA THR A 48 1.48 -0.63 22.78
C THR A 48 1.63 0.41 23.90
N GLY A 49 0.96 1.56 23.79
CA GLY A 49 0.99 2.66 24.77
C GLY A 49 2.08 3.71 24.51
N THR A 50 3.04 3.43 23.62
CA THR A 50 4.09 4.39 23.24
C THR A 50 3.51 5.51 22.38
N ALA A 51 3.80 6.77 22.72
CA ALA A 51 3.49 7.91 21.87
C ALA A 51 4.72 8.29 21.03
N PHE A 52 4.47 8.65 19.78
CA PHE A 52 5.48 9.29 18.93
C PHE A 52 4.83 10.42 18.17
N GLY A 53 5.63 11.37 17.69
CA GLY A 53 5.15 12.48 16.91
C GLY A 53 6.31 13.24 16.33
N GLY A 54 5.99 14.30 15.62
CA GLY A 54 6.99 15.24 15.19
C GLY A 54 6.42 16.34 14.33
N GLU A 55 7.34 17.19 13.88
CA GLU A 55 7.07 18.25 12.94
C GLU A 55 7.62 17.86 11.57
N TRP A 56 6.76 17.86 10.57
CA TRP A 56 7.03 17.28 9.25
C TRP A 56 6.80 18.33 8.18
N ARG A 57 7.66 18.34 7.16
CA ARG A 57 7.47 19.14 5.95
C ARG A 57 7.34 18.23 4.74
N GLY A 58 6.40 18.55 3.86
CA GLY A 58 6.15 17.79 2.66
C GLY A 58 5.07 18.38 1.78
N VAL A 59 4.55 17.58 0.85
CA VAL A 59 3.46 18.01 -0.04
C VAL A 59 2.11 17.52 0.47
N PRO A 60 1.03 18.31 0.34
CA PRO A 60 -0.32 17.83 0.61
C PRO A 60 -0.65 16.61 -0.27
N VAL A 61 -1.40 15.66 0.26
CA VAL A 61 -1.83 14.47 -0.51
C VAL A 61 -2.92 14.82 -1.52
N ALA A 62 -3.80 15.79 -1.24
CA ALA A 62 -4.93 16.09 -2.11
C ALA A 62 -4.54 16.32 -3.60
N PRO A 63 -3.51 17.12 -3.95
CA PRO A 63 -3.08 17.28 -5.34
C PRO A 63 -2.45 16.03 -5.98
N LEU A 64 -1.98 15.07 -5.18
CA LEU A 64 -1.51 13.77 -5.69
C LEU A 64 -2.69 12.88 -6.13
N LEU A 65 -3.90 13.19 -5.67
CA LEU A 65 -5.13 12.46 -6.00
C LEU A 65 -5.94 13.10 -7.12
N ASP A 66 -5.47 14.20 -7.73
CA ASP A 66 -6.21 14.91 -8.79
C ASP A 66 -6.57 13.99 -9.99
N ALA A 67 -5.77 12.94 -10.23
CA ALA A 67 -5.99 11.95 -11.29
C ALA A 67 -6.65 10.64 -10.81
N ALA A 68 -7.02 10.54 -9.53
CA ALA A 68 -7.63 9.34 -8.98
C ALA A 68 -9.04 9.09 -9.57
N PRO A 69 -9.44 7.83 -9.77
CA PRO A 69 -10.81 7.48 -10.16
C PRO A 69 -11.85 8.08 -9.21
N ALA A 70 -13.00 8.50 -9.73
CA ALA A 70 -14.05 9.17 -8.93
C ALA A 70 -14.71 8.26 -7.88
N ASP A 71 -14.61 6.94 -8.05
CA ASP A 71 -15.09 5.92 -7.12
C ASP A 71 -14.04 5.51 -6.07
N THR A 72 -12.89 6.18 -6.02
CA THR A 72 -11.86 5.95 -5.00
C THR A 72 -12.42 6.22 -3.61
N THR A 73 -12.40 5.22 -2.75
CA THR A 73 -12.83 5.35 -1.34
C THR A 73 -11.64 5.35 -0.38
N HIS A 74 -10.54 4.72 -0.76
CA HIS A 74 -9.34 4.56 0.05
C HIS A 74 -8.07 4.80 -0.78
N LEU A 75 -6.98 5.10 -0.08
CA LEU A 75 -5.63 4.98 -0.60
C LEU A 75 -4.96 3.80 0.08
N ARG A 76 -4.29 2.96 -0.70
CA ARG A 76 -3.29 2.03 -0.20
C ARG A 76 -1.94 2.74 -0.22
N ALA A 77 -1.39 2.97 0.97
CA ALA A 77 -0.05 3.48 1.15
C ALA A 77 0.91 2.31 1.32
N GLU A 78 1.90 2.21 0.43
CA GLU A 78 2.86 1.11 0.39
C GLU A 78 4.24 1.60 0.81
N SER A 79 4.94 0.79 1.60
CA SER A 79 6.32 0.98 2.02
C SER A 79 7.26 0.16 1.14
N ALA A 80 8.49 0.64 0.97
CA ALA A 80 9.56 -0.10 0.30
C ALA A 80 9.90 -1.44 1.00
N ASP A 81 9.61 -1.57 2.29
CA ASP A 81 9.80 -2.83 3.04
C ASP A 81 8.67 -3.86 2.86
N GLY A 82 7.67 -3.54 2.01
CA GLY A 82 6.53 -4.39 1.72
C GLY A 82 5.37 -4.23 2.71
N TYR A 83 5.51 -3.41 3.76
CA TYR A 83 4.38 -3.02 4.58
C TYR A 83 3.41 -2.13 3.79
N TRP A 84 2.12 -2.25 4.07
CA TRP A 84 1.13 -1.35 3.49
C TRP A 84 -0.07 -1.16 4.40
N ALA A 85 -0.80 -0.06 4.20
CA ALA A 85 -2.01 0.25 4.96
C ALA A 85 -3.05 0.97 4.09
N HIS A 86 -4.32 0.69 4.35
CA HIS A 86 -5.42 1.47 3.79
C HIS A 86 -5.74 2.70 4.65
N VAL A 87 -5.94 3.82 3.97
CA VAL A 87 -6.38 5.10 4.54
C VAL A 87 -7.62 5.56 3.79
N ALA A 88 -8.69 5.88 4.50
CA ALA A 88 -9.89 6.46 3.88
C ALA A 88 -9.54 7.78 3.18
N VAL A 89 -10.03 8.01 1.95
CA VAL A 89 -9.72 9.22 1.16
C VAL A 89 -9.99 10.49 1.96
N ARG A 90 -11.11 10.54 2.70
CA ARG A 90 -11.44 11.70 3.54
C ARG A 90 -10.32 12.08 4.51
N LYS A 91 -9.71 11.11 5.18
CA LYS A 91 -8.58 11.35 6.09
C LYS A 91 -7.31 11.69 5.31
N ALA A 92 -7.11 11.05 4.16
CA ALA A 92 -5.94 11.25 3.33
C ALA A 92 -5.89 12.67 2.71
N LEU A 93 -7.03 13.32 2.47
CA LEU A 93 -7.06 14.69 1.92
C LEU A 93 -6.38 15.71 2.83
N ASP A 94 -6.40 15.49 4.15
CA ASP A 94 -5.74 16.33 5.15
C ASP A 94 -4.32 15.86 5.49
N ALA A 95 -3.81 14.83 4.80
CA ALA A 95 -2.51 14.24 5.02
C ALA A 95 -1.42 14.88 4.15
N VAL A 96 -0.17 14.59 4.50
CA VAL A 96 1.05 15.08 3.87
C VAL A 96 1.96 13.90 3.58
N VAL A 97 2.54 13.88 2.37
CA VAL A 97 3.73 13.06 2.09
C VAL A 97 4.93 13.87 2.54
N ALA A 98 5.41 13.57 3.74
CA ALA A 98 6.56 14.22 4.35
C ALA A 98 7.85 13.76 3.65
N THR A 99 8.68 14.73 3.26
CA THR A 99 10.02 14.52 2.71
C THR A 99 11.10 15.03 3.64
N GLU A 100 10.72 15.71 4.73
CA GLU A 100 11.62 16.25 5.73
C GLU A 100 10.97 16.16 7.12
N ARG A 101 11.79 15.91 8.14
CA ARG A 101 11.44 16.04 9.55
C ARG A 101 12.18 17.23 10.14
N LEU A 102 11.47 18.13 10.81
CA LEU A 102 12.01 19.41 11.29
C LEU A 102 12.48 19.36 12.75
N ASP A 103 12.01 18.39 13.53
CA ASP A 103 12.28 18.27 14.97
C ASP A 103 13.26 17.15 15.32
N GLY A 104 13.90 16.51 14.33
CA GLY A 104 14.81 15.39 14.57
C GLY A 104 15.24 14.67 13.29
N PRO A 105 15.83 13.47 13.41
CA PRO A 105 16.31 12.71 12.26
C PRO A 105 15.16 12.24 11.36
N GLY A 106 15.35 12.38 10.05
CA GLY A 106 14.40 12.03 9.00
C GLY A 106 14.33 10.54 8.66
N GLU A 107 14.40 9.65 9.66
CA GLU A 107 14.28 8.21 9.44
C GLU A 107 12.89 7.83 8.90
N GLY A 108 12.85 6.93 7.91
CA GLY A 108 11.60 6.45 7.33
C GLY A 108 10.93 7.42 6.37
N LEU A 109 11.67 8.40 5.83
CA LEU A 109 11.19 9.30 4.78
C LEU A 109 11.40 8.68 3.37
N PRO A 110 10.53 8.98 2.38
CA PRO A 110 9.29 9.75 2.50
C PRO A 110 8.28 9.06 3.41
N ARG A 111 7.47 9.83 4.15
CA ARG A 111 6.52 9.28 5.12
C ARG A 111 5.14 9.86 4.92
N LEU A 112 4.11 9.01 4.94
CA LEU A 112 2.74 9.49 5.01
C LEU A 112 2.40 9.87 6.45
N VAL A 113 1.99 11.12 6.66
CA VAL A 113 1.59 11.65 7.97
C VAL A 113 0.27 12.40 7.85
N GLY A 114 -0.61 12.28 8.84
CA GLY A 114 -1.91 12.94 8.82
C GLY A 114 -2.47 13.09 10.23
N PRO A 115 -3.19 14.18 10.53
CA PRO A 115 -3.66 14.47 11.89
C PRO A 115 -4.68 13.44 12.41
N GLU A 116 -5.47 12.82 11.52
CA GLU A 116 -6.53 11.86 11.87
C GLU A 116 -6.09 10.39 11.76
N PHE A 117 -4.79 10.16 11.59
CA PHE A 117 -4.26 8.82 11.38
C PHE A 117 -3.98 8.11 12.70
N ASP A 118 -4.29 6.82 12.73
CA ASP A 118 -3.70 5.90 13.70
C ASP A 118 -2.22 5.68 13.37
N SER A 119 -1.44 5.29 14.38
CA SER A 119 0.00 5.08 14.20
C SER A 119 0.37 4.12 13.08
N SER A 120 -0.41 3.05 12.89
CA SER A 120 -0.21 2.05 11.83
C SER A 120 -0.38 2.62 10.42
N ARG A 121 -1.13 3.71 10.28
CA ARG A 121 -1.39 4.38 8.99
C ARG A 121 -0.34 5.43 8.64
N THR A 122 0.65 5.64 9.52
CA THR A 122 1.78 6.56 9.29
C THR A 122 2.92 5.85 8.55
N VAL A 123 2.64 5.38 7.32
CA VAL A 123 3.54 4.53 6.53
C VAL A 123 4.86 5.24 6.25
N ARG A 124 5.95 4.62 6.70
CA ARG A 124 7.35 5.01 6.50
C ARG A 124 7.91 4.39 5.24
N ASP A 125 9.01 4.95 4.74
CA ASP A 125 9.70 4.49 3.53
C ASP A 125 8.72 4.36 2.35
N LEU A 126 7.80 5.34 2.24
CA LEU A 126 6.66 5.32 1.35
C LEU A 126 7.15 5.21 -0.10
N SER A 127 6.69 4.16 -0.79
CA SER A 127 7.03 3.84 -2.16
C SER A 127 5.86 4.05 -3.12
N ALA A 128 4.62 3.95 -2.66
CA ALA A 128 3.45 4.21 -3.51
C ALA A 128 2.21 4.71 -2.75
N LEU A 129 1.38 5.46 -3.46
CA LEU A 129 0.00 5.78 -3.10
C LEU A 129 -0.92 5.28 -4.20
N VAL A 130 -1.68 4.23 -3.91
CA VAL A 130 -2.56 3.58 -4.90
C VAL A 130 -4.02 3.87 -4.55
N PRO A 131 -4.78 4.55 -5.43
CA PRO A 131 -6.23 4.70 -5.28
C PRO A 131 -6.93 3.33 -5.30
N VAL A 132 -7.82 3.09 -4.34
CA VAL A 132 -8.58 1.84 -4.22
C VAL A 132 -10.06 2.14 -3.93
N ALA A 133 -10.95 1.41 -4.60
CA ALA A 133 -12.37 1.36 -4.27
C ALA A 133 -12.64 0.11 -3.43
N LEU A 134 -12.84 0.29 -2.12
CA LEU A 134 -13.30 -0.79 -1.25
C LEU A 134 -14.84 -0.84 -1.21
N PRO A 135 -15.45 -2.03 -1.34
CA PRO A 135 -16.89 -2.19 -1.20
C PRO A 135 -17.40 -1.79 0.19
N PRO A 136 -18.65 -1.31 0.32
CA PRO A 136 -19.26 -1.01 1.61
C PRO A 136 -19.20 -2.22 2.56
N GLY A 137 -18.85 -1.97 3.82
CA GLY A 137 -18.74 -3.03 4.84
C GLY A 137 -17.48 -3.89 4.74
N THR A 138 -16.61 -3.66 3.75
CA THR A 138 -15.25 -4.24 3.75
C THR A 138 -14.44 -3.55 4.83
N ASP A 139 -13.93 -4.33 5.78
CA ASP A 139 -12.99 -3.80 6.75
C ASP A 139 -11.62 -3.56 6.07
N PRO A 140 -11.13 -2.31 6.04
CA PRO A 140 -9.87 -1.97 5.39
C PRO A 140 -8.66 -2.65 6.05
N GLU A 141 -8.75 -3.00 7.33
CA GLU A 141 -7.68 -3.68 8.07
C GLU A 141 -7.58 -5.18 7.73
N THR A 142 -8.69 -5.83 7.39
CA THR A 142 -8.68 -7.22 6.91
C THR A 142 -8.44 -7.33 5.41
N ALA A 143 -8.77 -6.30 4.62
CA ALA A 143 -8.28 -6.18 3.24
C ALA A 143 -6.75 -6.12 3.22
N ALA A 144 -6.18 -5.33 4.15
CA ALA A 144 -4.86 -5.48 4.82
C ALA A 144 -4.02 -6.74 4.59
N VAL A 145 -4.68 -7.87 4.86
CA VAL A 145 -4.04 -9.15 5.09
C VAL A 145 -4.21 -10.09 3.88
N ARG A 146 -5.09 -9.73 2.94
CA ARG A 146 -5.55 -10.63 1.86
C ARG A 146 -4.93 -10.37 0.49
N ASP A 147 -4.08 -9.35 0.33
CA ASP A 147 -3.35 -9.12 -0.93
C ASP A 147 -1.94 -9.77 -0.94
N ASP A 148 -1.80 -10.92 -0.27
CA ASP A 148 -0.77 -11.89 -0.64
C ASP A 148 -1.33 -12.70 -1.82
N ARG A 149 -0.77 -12.51 -3.00
CA ARG A 149 -1.22 -13.12 -4.25
C ARG A 149 -1.37 -14.65 -4.11
N SER A 150 -2.59 -15.12 -3.93
CA SER A 150 -3.00 -16.51 -4.22
C SER A 150 -4.32 -16.50 -4.98
N GLY A 151 -4.22 -15.98 -6.20
CA GLY A 151 -5.18 -16.20 -7.28
C GLY A 151 -4.48 -16.95 -8.41
N ALA A 152 -4.13 -18.22 -8.18
CA ALA A 152 -3.82 -19.22 -9.20
C ALA A 152 -3.72 -20.60 -8.52
N ASP A 153 -4.87 -21.25 -8.34
CA ASP A 153 -5.04 -22.71 -8.37
C ASP A 153 -6.52 -23.03 -8.06
N ALA A 154 -7.38 -22.63 -9.00
CA ALA A 154 -8.77 -23.06 -9.03
C ALA A 154 -9.18 -23.30 -10.48
N ALA A 155 -8.54 -24.27 -11.13
CA ALA A 155 -9.03 -24.91 -12.34
C ALA A 155 -8.30 -26.24 -12.56
N ASP A 156 -8.70 -27.27 -11.83
CA ASP A 156 -8.79 -28.61 -12.40
C ASP A 156 -9.85 -29.40 -11.60
N ARG A 157 -11.11 -29.20 -12.00
CA ARG A 157 -12.22 -30.09 -11.67
C ARG A 157 -12.98 -30.38 -12.97
N ASP A 158 -12.37 -31.20 -13.81
CA ASP A 158 -13.11 -32.11 -14.66
C ASP A 158 -13.11 -33.45 -13.89
N GLY A 159 -14.22 -33.99 -13.39
CA GLY A 159 -15.54 -33.99 -13.98
C GLY A 159 -15.70 -35.15 -14.95
N ASP A 160 -15.43 -36.39 -14.52
CA ASP A 160 -15.98 -37.56 -15.20
C ASP A 160 -16.37 -38.67 -14.21
N GLY A 161 -17.66 -38.74 -13.97
CA GLY A 161 -18.42 -39.95 -13.65
C GLY A 161 -19.80 -39.71 -14.24
N PRO A 162 -20.55 -40.74 -14.72
CA PRO A 162 -20.72 -42.01 -14.01
C PRO A 162 -20.90 -43.26 -14.91
N MET A 163 -21.06 -44.44 -14.26
CA MET A 163 -22.07 -45.50 -14.53
C MET A 163 -21.50 -46.94 -14.46
N GLU A 164 -21.72 -47.60 -13.32
CA GLU A 164 -21.85 -49.07 -13.18
C GLU A 164 -23.13 -49.53 -13.93
N PRO A 165 -23.28 -50.78 -14.49
CA PRO A 165 -23.18 -52.02 -13.69
C PRO A 165 -22.80 -53.37 -14.40
N ALA A 166 -22.42 -54.35 -13.57
CA ALA A 166 -22.68 -55.81 -13.59
C ALA A 166 -22.44 -56.70 -14.87
N GLY A 167 -21.51 -57.66 -14.74
CA GLY A 167 -21.71 -59.10 -15.04
C GLY A 167 -21.39 -59.65 -16.45
N ASN A 168 -20.37 -60.52 -16.58
CA ASN A 168 -20.48 -61.98 -16.81
C ASN A 168 -19.15 -62.61 -17.33
N ASP A 169 -18.93 -63.86 -16.89
CA ASP A 169 -17.90 -64.87 -17.19
C ASP A 169 -17.59 -65.12 -18.70
N PRO A 170 -16.43 -65.72 -19.04
CA PRO A 170 -16.33 -67.20 -19.09
C PRO A 170 -15.05 -67.85 -18.52
#